data_AF-A0A5E4IUD4-F1
#
_entry.id   AF-A0A5E4IUD4-F1
#
_cell.length_a   1.000
_cell.length_b   1.000
_cell.length_c   1.000
_cell.angle_alpha   90.00
_cell.angle_beta   90.00
_cell.angle_gamma   90.00
#
_symmetry.space_group_name_H-M   'P 1'
#
loop_
_entity.id
_entity.type
_entity.pdbx_description
1 polymer ?
#
loop_
_entity_poly.entity_id
_entity_poly.type
_entity_poly.pdbx_seq_one_letter_code
_entity_poly.pdbx_strand_id
1 'polypeptide(L)'
;MIEVRWHGRGGQGAFTASRILGASASLFEGKFGLAFPSFGPERRGAPVQAFTKIDEKKITDRSEIKSPDYIVILDETLASWERVSDIKENGKVILNTSRPERYAIWQEKGRILKLVSFDATSLALEVLKKPITNTAMLGAIVAVSGVISLDSAVKGLEASMGRSILAGNIEVLRRAYSRVLEDQG
;
A
#
# COMPACT_ATOMS: atom_id res chain seq x y z
N MET A 1 -8.35 10.98 -10.88
CA MET A 1 -8.32 9.62 -10.31
C MET A 1 -6.90 9.17 -10.04
N ILE A 2 -6.65 8.72 -8.80
CA ILE A 2 -5.45 8.02 -8.35
C ILE A 2 -5.74 6.52 -8.34
N GLU A 3 -4.80 5.73 -8.84
CA GLU A 3 -4.92 4.28 -8.95
C GLU A 3 -3.73 3.59 -8.27
N VAL A 4 -4.03 2.78 -7.25
CA VAL A 4 -3.06 2.03 -6.45
C VAL A 4 -3.24 0.54 -6.70
N ARG A 5 -2.16 -0.13 -7.09
CA ARG A 5 -2.12 -1.60 -7.20
C ARG A 5 -1.26 -2.19 -6.09
N TRP A 6 -1.84 -3.10 -5.35
CA TRP A 6 -1.22 -3.76 -4.21
C TRP A 6 -0.83 -5.18 -4.61
N HIS A 7 0.39 -5.58 -4.28
CA HIS A 7 0.88 -6.95 -4.40
C HIS A 7 1.23 -7.46 -3.01
N GLY A 8 0.74 -8.63 -2.65
CA GLY A 8 1.09 -9.29 -1.40
C GLY A 8 0.85 -10.79 -1.49
N ARG A 9 1.08 -11.50 -0.40
CA ARG A 9 0.70 -12.92 -0.29
C ARG A 9 -0.60 -13.09 0.48
N GLY A 10 -1.37 -14.12 0.14
CA GLY A 10 -2.59 -14.47 0.87
C GLY A 10 -2.33 -14.56 2.37
N GLY A 11 -3.01 -13.73 3.17
CA GLY A 11 -2.81 -13.61 4.62
C GLY A 11 -1.94 -12.44 5.10
N GLN A 12 -1.29 -11.68 4.20
CA GLN A 12 -0.53 -10.47 4.57
C GLN A 12 -1.36 -9.19 4.62
N GLY A 13 -2.60 -9.23 4.13
CA GLY A 13 -3.55 -8.12 4.28
C GLY A 13 -3.49 -7.05 3.17
N ALA A 14 -3.01 -7.39 1.96
CA ALA A 14 -3.01 -6.47 0.81
C ALA A 14 -4.41 -5.90 0.52
N PHE A 15 -5.42 -6.77 0.44
CA PHE A 15 -6.81 -6.31 0.24
C PHE A 15 -7.34 -5.51 1.43
N THR A 16 -6.95 -5.86 2.66
CA THR A 16 -7.33 -5.11 3.85
C THR A 16 -6.79 -3.67 3.79
N ALA A 17 -5.51 -3.47 3.48
CA ALA A 17 -4.94 -2.13 3.31
C ALA A 17 -5.60 -1.36 2.16
N SER A 18 -5.83 -2.04 1.04
CA SER A 18 -6.53 -1.48 -0.12
C SER A 18 -7.93 -0.95 0.24
N ARG A 19 -8.72 -1.75 0.99
CA ARG A 19 -10.04 -1.36 1.49
C ARG A 19 -9.98 -0.20 2.45
N ILE A 20 -9.05 -0.22 3.40
CA ILE A 20 -8.92 0.85 4.39
C ILE A 20 -8.57 2.16 3.70
N LEU A 21 -7.63 2.16 2.75
CA LEU A 21 -7.28 3.38 2.00
C LEU A 21 -8.51 3.97 1.26
N GLY A 22 -9.28 3.13 0.55
CA GLY A 22 -10.49 3.55 -0.16
C GLY A 22 -11.61 4.01 0.78
N ALA A 23 -11.82 3.30 1.90
CA ALA A 23 -12.79 3.67 2.92
C ALA A 23 -12.41 4.99 3.60
N SER A 24 -11.13 5.18 3.96
CA SER A 24 -10.64 6.44 4.53
C SER A 24 -10.89 7.63 3.61
N ALA A 25 -10.58 7.49 2.32
CA ALA A 25 -10.85 8.54 1.34
C ALA A 25 -12.35 8.85 1.23
N SER A 26 -13.20 7.82 1.32
CA SER A 26 -14.65 7.98 1.17
C SER A 26 -15.34 8.56 2.39
N LEU A 27 -14.91 8.13 3.58
CA LEU A 27 -15.57 8.47 4.84
C LEU A 27 -15.06 9.77 5.46
N PHE A 28 -13.79 10.13 5.20
CA PHE A 28 -13.11 11.20 5.95
C PHE A 28 -12.49 12.29 5.08
N GLU A 29 -12.46 12.13 3.75
CA GLU A 29 -11.82 13.10 2.84
C GLU A 29 -12.78 13.65 1.77
N GLY A 30 -14.07 13.26 1.80
CA GLY A 30 -15.06 13.71 0.82
C GLY A 30 -14.80 13.24 -0.62
N LYS A 31 -13.96 12.21 -0.79
CA LYS A 31 -13.60 11.62 -2.09
C LYS A 31 -14.44 10.37 -2.37
N PHE A 32 -14.32 9.81 -3.56
CA PHE A 32 -14.89 8.52 -3.90
C PHE A 32 -13.78 7.47 -3.92
N GLY A 33 -13.87 6.47 -3.06
CA GLY A 33 -12.97 5.33 -3.02
C GLY A 33 -13.64 4.05 -3.52
N LEU A 34 -12.92 3.28 -4.34
CA LEU A 34 -13.29 1.94 -4.77
C LEU A 34 -12.13 1.00 -4.47
N ALA A 35 -12.39 -0.10 -3.77
CA ALA A 35 -11.39 -1.11 -3.46
C ALA A 35 -11.91 -2.52 -3.76
N PHE A 36 -11.11 -3.31 -4.48
CA PHE A 36 -11.49 -4.68 -4.85
C PHE A 36 -10.25 -5.57 -4.99
N PRO A 37 -10.38 -6.88 -4.70
CA PRO A 37 -9.29 -7.82 -4.86
C PRO A 37 -9.22 -8.35 -6.31
N SER A 38 -8.08 -8.94 -6.66
CA SER A 38 -7.98 -9.91 -7.75
C SER A 38 -7.17 -11.11 -7.27
N PHE A 39 -7.91 -12.19 -7.03
CA PHE A 39 -7.39 -13.51 -6.72
C PHE A 39 -8.49 -14.55 -6.97
N GLY A 40 -8.10 -15.74 -7.43
CA GLY A 40 -9.00 -16.88 -7.58
C GLY A 40 -9.25 -17.62 -6.25
N PRO A 41 -9.59 -18.93 -6.27
CA PRO A 41 -9.75 -19.76 -5.06
C PRO A 41 -8.42 -20.07 -4.35
N GLU A 42 -7.48 -19.13 -4.40
CA GLU A 42 -6.09 -19.33 -4.02
C GLU A 42 -5.89 -19.52 -2.52
N ARG A 43 -4.85 -20.29 -2.17
CA ARG A 43 -4.51 -20.65 -0.80
C ARG A 43 -3.71 -19.54 -0.12
N ARG A 44 -3.64 -19.60 1.22
CA ARG A 44 -2.72 -18.78 2.03
C ARG A 44 -1.29 -18.86 1.47
N GLY A 45 -0.61 -17.72 1.36
CA GLY A 45 0.74 -17.61 0.82
C GLY A 45 0.84 -17.42 -0.69
N ALA A 46 -0.23 -17.65 -1.47
CA ALA A 46 -0.21 -17.40 -2.91
C ALA A 46 -0.11 -15.89 -3.22
N PRO A 47 0.54 -15.49 -4.33
CA PRO A 47 0.56 -14.10 -4.77
C PRO A 47 -0.86 -13.58 -5.05
N VAL A 48 -1.26 -12.50 -4.39
CA VAL A 48 -2.57 -11.87 -4.57
C VAL A 48 -2.41 -10.41 -4.95
N GLN A 49 -3.40 -9.90 -5.67
CA GLN A 49 -3.50 -8.48 -6.00
C GLN A 49 -4.72 -7.85 -5.33
N ALA A 50 -4.61 -6.56 -5.07
CA ALA A 50 -5.75 -5.71 -4.76
C ALA A 50 -5.59 -4.36 -5.43
N PHE A 51 -6.70 -3.65 -5.57
CA PHE A 51 -6.77 -2.39 -6.30
C PHE A 51 -7.52 -1.37 -5.47
N THR A 52 -6.99 -0.15 -5.41
CA THR A 52 -7.70 1.00 -4.84
C THR A 52 -7.73 2.12 -5.89
N LYS A 53 -8.92 2.59 -6.23
CA LYS A 53 -9.14 3.79 -7.05
C LYS A 53 -9.72 4.88 -6.15
N ILE A 54 -9.18 6.10 -6.25
CA ILE A 54 -9.65 7.26 -5.49
C ILE A 54 -9.84 8.43 -6.46
N ASP A 55 -10.98 9.09 -6.41
CA ASP A 55 -11.25 10.24 -7.27
C ASP A 55 -12.12 11.28 -6.57
N GLU A 56 -12.11 12.51 -7.07
CA GLU A 56 -13.01 13.58 -6.58
C GLU A 56 -14.44 13.41 -7.11
N LYS A 57 -14.61 12.58 -8.14
CA LYS A 57 -15.89 12.27 -8.78
C LYS A 57 -16.24 10.80 -8.60
N LYS A 58 -17.52 10.47 -8.74
CA LYS A 58 -18.01 9.09 -8.64
C LYS A 58 -17.28 8.17 -9.62
N ILE A 59 -16.69 7.09 -9.10
CA ILE A 59 -15.99 6.08 -9.90
C ILE A 59 -17.00 5.11 -10.52
N THR A 60 -17.00 5.00 -11.84
CA THR A 60 -17.83 4.05 -12.60
C THR A 60 -17.04 2.84 -13.08
N ASP A 61 -15.74 3.02 -13.33
CA ASP A 61 -14.84 1.98 -13.81
C ASP A 61 -14.39 1.01 -12.70
N ARG A 62 -14.89 -0.22 -12.78
CA ARG A 62 -14.58 -1.33 -11.87
C ARG A 62 -13.59 -2.34 -12.44
N SER A 63 -12.98 -2.05 -13.59
CA SER A 63 -11.98 -2.93 -14.19
C SER A 63 -10.66 -2.89 -13.41
N GLU A 64 -9.88 -3.97 -13.52
CA GLU A 64 -8.54 -4.07 -12.95
C GLU A 64 -7.62 -2.94 -13.45
N ILE A 65 -6.70 -2.50 -12.58
CA ILE A 65 -5.76 -1.43 -12.92
C ILE A 65 -4.61 -2.01 -13.76
N LYS A 66 -4.59 -1.67 -15.05
CA LYS A 66 -3.53 -2.06 -15.98
C LYS A 66 -2.25 -1.23 -15.82
N SER A 67 -2.39 0.07 -15.61
CA SER A 67 -1.25 0.98 -15.41
C SER A 67 -1.51 1.88 -14.21
N PRO A 68 -0.99 1.55 -13.02
CA PRO A 68 -1.26 2.31 -11.80
C PRO A 68 -0.38 3.56 -11.67
N ASP A 69 -0.83 4.52 -10.85
CA ASP A 69 0.00 5.64 -10.36
C ASP A 69 0.96 5.17 -9.26
N TYR A 70 0.50 4.22 -8.44
CA TYR A 70 1.26 3.67 -7.33
C TYR A 70 1.24 2.14 -7.32
N ILE A 71 2.40 1.53 -7.09
CA ILE A 71 2.51 0.10 -6.84
C ILE A 71 3.03 -0.10 -5.43
N VAL A 72 2.31 -0.90 -4.64
CA VAL A 72 2.69 -1.23 -3.25
C VAL A 72 2.95 -2.72 -3.14
N ILE A 73 4.17 -3.11 -2.77
CA ILE A 73 4.61 -4.50 -2.65
C ILE A 73 4.85 -4.83 -1.18
N LEU A 74 3.96 -5.64 -0.59
CA LEU A 74 3.98 -6.01 0.83
C LEU A 74 5.03 -7.06 1.17
N ASP A 75 5.54 -7.78 0.16
CA ASP A 75 6.46 -8.91 0.32
C ASP A 75 7.54 -8.86 -0.75
N GLU A 76 8.80 -8.79 -0.32
CA GLU A 76 9.98 -8.71 -1.19
C GLU A 76 10.07 -9.87 -2.20
N THR A 77 9.54 -11.06 -1.89
CA THR A 77 9.55 -12.21 -2.80
C THR A 77 8.67 -12.02 -4.04
N LEU A 78 7.82 -10.98 -4.05
CA LEU A 78 7.02 -10.56 -5.20
C LEU A 78 7.66 -9.39 -5.96
N ALA A 79 8.82 -8.89 -5.54
CA ALA A 79 9.50 -7.80 -6.20
C ALA A 79 10.15 -8.28 -7.51
N SER A 80 9.62 -7.84 -8.65
CA SER A 80 10.20 -8.09 -9.97
C SER A 80 9.92 -6.91 -10.90
N TRP A 81 10.77 -6.72 -11.92
CA TRP A 81 10.60 -5.64 -12.90
C TRP A 81 9.28 -5.79 -13.66
N GLU A 82 8.89 -7.01 -14.02
CA GLU A 82 7.66 -7.32 -14.77
C GLU A 82 6.39 -6.89 -14.01
N ARG A 83 6.43 -6.87 -12.68
CA ARG A 83 5.30 -6.47 -11.83
C ARG A 83 5.17 -4.95 -11.66
N VAL A 84 6.21 -4.21 -12.03
CA VAL A 84 6.28 -2.75 -11.90
C VAL A 84 6.43 -2.02 -13.23
N SER A 85 6.73 -2.71 -14.33
CA SER A 85 7.06 -2.09 -15.63
C SER A 85 5.87 -1.47 -16.36
N ASP A 86 4.64 -1.86 -16.02
CA ASP A 86 3.39 -1.32 -16.56
C ASP A 86 2.88 -0.09 -15.79
N ILE A 87 3.60 0.38 -14.77
CA ILE A 87 3.30 1.61 -14.02
C ILE A 87 3.22 2.83 -14.95
N LYS A 88 2.36 3.81 -14.65
CA LYS A 88 2.29 5.06 -15.43
C LYS A 88 3.65 5.76 -15.46
N GLU A 89 3.86 6.61 -16.46
CA GLU A 89 4.99 7.54 -16.44
C GLU A 89 4.99 8.34 -15.15
N ASN A 90 6.17 8.49 -14.56
CA ASN A 90 6.39 9.12 -13.26
C ASN A 90 5.68 8.44 -12.06
N GLY A 91 5.26 7.18 -12.22
CA GLY A 91 4.66 6.42 -11.13
C GLY A 91 5.64 6.13 -10.00
N LYS A 92 5.11 5.82 -8.82
CA LYS A 92 5.92 5.56 -7.61
C LYS A 92 5.71 4.13 -7.13
N VAL A 93 6.80 3.48 -6.75
CA VAL A 93 6.79 2.13 -6.19
C VAL A 93 7.12 2.21 -4.70
N ILE A 94 6.36 1.50 -3.87
CA ILE A 94 6.57 1.36 -2.44
C ILE A 94 6.84 -0.12 -2.15
N LEU A 95 8.02 -0.43 -1.64
CA LEU A 95 8.51 -1.80 -1.50
C LEU A 95 8.90 -2.10 -0.06
N ASN A 96 8.31 -3.15 0.51
CA ASN A 96 8.82 -3.75 1.74
C ASN A 96 10.11 -4.52 1.43
N THR A 97 11.26 -3.99 1.84
CA THR A 97 12.56 -4.67 1.74
C THR A 97 13.55 -4.09 2.75
N SER A 98 14.42 -4.94 3.27
CA SER A 98 15.60 -4.53 4.04
C SER A 98 16.86 -4.37 3.17
N ARG A 99 16.73 -4.52 1.85
CA ARG A 99 17.81 -4.57 0.85
C ARG A 99 17.49 -3.70 -0.38
N PRO A 100 17.30 -2.38 -0.18
CA PRO A 100 16.89 -1.47 -1.26
C PRO A 100 17.87 -1.43 -2.44
N GLU A 101 19.15 -1.68 -2.19
CA GLU A 101 20.22 -1.68 -3.20
C GLU A 101 19.97 -2.66 -4.35
N ARG A 102 19.23 -3.75 -4.11
CA ARG A 102 18.87 -4.75 -5.13
C ARG A 102 17.95 -4.21 -6.22
N TYR A 103 17.28 -3.10 -5.95
CA TYR A 103 16.20 -2.56 -6.77
C TYR A 103 16.53 -1.19 -7.35
N ALA A 104 17.73 -0.65 -7.10
CA ALA A 104 18.18 0.65 -7.61
C ALA A 104 18.03 0.76 -9.14
N ILE A 105 18.31 -0.32 -9.87
CA ILE A 105 18.20 -0.40 -11.33
C ILE A 105 16.79 -0.12 -11.87
N TRP A 106 15.74 -0.24 -11.05
CA TRP A 106 14.36 -0.03 -11.49
C TRP A 106 14.08 1.41 -11.90
N GLN A 107 14.71 2.39 -11.24
CA GLN A 107 14.57 3.80 -11.62
C GLN A 107 15.32 4.10 -12.93
N GLU A 108 16.45 3.45 -13.18
CA GLU A 108 17.24 3.60 -14.42
C GLU A 108 16.52 3.05 -15.66
N LYS A 109 15.64 2.05 -15.49
CA LYS A 109 14.88 1.42 -16.58
C LYS A 109 13.75 2.29 -17.16
N GLY A 110 13.49 3.46 -16.55
CA GLY A 110 12.50 4.44 -17.01
C GLY A 110 11.06 4.05 -16.68
N ARG A 111 10.28 5.03 -16.19
CA ARG A 111 8.86 5.03 -15.72
C ARG A 111 8.70 5.19 -14.21
N ILE A 112 9.58 4.62 -13.40
CA ILE A 112 9.52 4.76 -11.95
C ILE A 112 10.20 6.06 -11.55
N LEU A 113 9.41 7.08 -11.20
CA LEU A 113 9.93 8.35 -10.68
C LEU A 113 10.64 8.11 -9.34
N LYS A 114 10.01 7.31 -8.47
CA LYS A 114 10.48 7.11 -7.10
C LYS A 114 10.26 5.68 -6.65
N LEU A 115 11.34 5.04 -6.21
CA LEU A 115 11.30 3.83 -5.40
C LEU A 115 11.42 4.25 -3.93
N VAL A 116 10.37 4.00 -3.16
CA VAL A 116 10.36 4.16 -1.70
C VAL A 116 10.41 2.78 -1.09
N SER A 117 11.34 2.55 -0.18
CA SER A 117 11.52 1.22 0.42
C SER A 117 11.94 1.32 1.86
N PHE A 118 11.43 0.40 2.68
CA PHE A 118 11.79 0.26 4.09
C PHE A 118 11.44 -1.15 4.57
N ASP A 119 12.03 -1.55 5.70
CA ASP A 119 11.76 -2.85 6.31
C ASP A 119 10.47 -2.83 7.15
N ALA A 120 9.33 -2.90 6.44
CA ALA A 120 8.02 -2.99 7.04
C ALA A 120 7.83 -4.30 7.84
N THR A 121 8.57 -5.35 7.48
CA THR A 121 8.52 -6.66 8.16
C THR A 121 9.04 -6.54 9.59
N SER A 122 10.24 -5.96 9.75
CA SER A 122 10.84 -5.75 11.07
C SER A 122 9.97 -4.82 11.92
N LEU A 123 9.43 -3.74 11.35
CA LEU A 123 8.50 -2.85 12.06
C LEU A 123 7.24 -3.59 12.56
N ALA A 124 6.63 -4.41 11.71
CA ALA A 124 5.46 -5.21 12.09
C ALA A 124 5.79 -6.25 13.17
N LEU A 125 6.95 -6.91 13.08
CA LEU A 125 7.40 -7.86 14.08
C LEU A 125 7.71 -7.19 15.43
N GLU A 126 8.29 -5.99 15.41
CA GLU A 126 8.59 -5.23 16.61
C GLU A 126 7.32 -4.89 17.40
N VAL A 127 6.31 -4.35 16.71
CA VAL A 127 5.09 -3.81 17.34
C VAL A 127 3.99 -4.85 17.47
N LEU A 128 3.67 -5.58 16.39
CA LEU A 128 2.54 -6.51 16.32
C LEU A 128 2.90 -7.94 16.69
N LYS A 129 4.20 -8.24 16.84
CA LYS A 129 4.74 -9.60 17.05
C LYS A 129 4.36 -10.58 15.93
N LYS A 130 3.98 -10.07 14.76
CA LYS A 130 3.58 -10.84 13.57
C LYS A 130 4.06 -10.13 12.31
N PRO A 131 4.48 -10.86 11.27
CA PRO A 131 4.96 -10.28 10.02
C PRO A 131 3.77 -9.87 9.11
N ILE A 132 2.83 -9.08 9.63
CA ILE A 132 1.67 -8.58 8.90
C ILE A 132 1.94 -7.11 8.56
N THR A 133 2.37 -6.85 7.33
CA THR A 133 2.97 -5.56 6.93
C THR A 133 1.97 -4.56 6.36
N ASN A 134 0.70 -4.96 6.16
CA ASN A 134 -0.29 -4.15 5.47
C ASN A 134 -0.50 -2.74 6.06
N THR A 135 -0.51 -2.57 7.38
CA THR A 135 -0.70 -1.26 8.01
C THR A 135 0.54 -0.37 7.94
N ALA A 136 1.74 -0.97 7.96
CA ALA A 136 2.97 -0.25 7.67
C ALA A 136 2.95 0.27 6.22
N MET A 137 2.60 -0.60 5.27
CA MET A 137 2.52 -0.24 3.85
C MET A 137 1.40 0.77 3.57
N LEU A 138 0.30 0.74 4.34
CA LEU A 138 -0.73 1.78 4.32
C LEU A 138 -0.16 3.13 4.77
N GLY A 139 0.57 3.18 5.88
CA GLY A 139 1.23 4.41 6.34
C GLY A 139 2.19 4.97 5.28
N ALA A 140 2.96 4.10 4.64
CA ALA A 140 3.87 4.48 3.57
C ALA A 140 3.16 5.09 2.35
N ILE A 141 2.10 4.47 1.81
CA ILE A 141 1.37 5.07 0.67
C ILE A 141 0.71 6.39 1.03
N VAL A 142 0.22 6.54 2.28
CA VAL A 142 -0.34 7.80 2.76
C VAL A 142 0.73 8.91 2.77
N ALA A 143 1.94 8.62 3.22
CA ALA A 143 3.07 9.55 3.18
C ALA A 143 3.49 9.92 1.75
N VAL A 144 3.62 8.93 0.86
CA VAL A 144 4.13 9.14 -0.51
C VAL A 144 3.12 9.83 -1.43
N SER A 145 1.83 9.54 -1.26
CA SER A 145 0.77 10.01 -2.16
C SER A 145 0.08 11.29 -1.68
N GLY A 146 -0.02 11.51 -0.36
CA GLY A 146 -0.83 12.59 0.21
C GLY A 146 -2.31 12.50 -0.16
N VAL A 147 -2.80 11.36 -0.65
CA VAL A 147 -4.18 11.21 -1.14
C VAL A 147 -5.21 11.34 -0.02
N ILE A 148 -4.82 10.99 1.21
CA ILE A 148 -5.57 11.19 2.44
C ILE A 148 -4.61 11.70 3.52
N SER A 149 -5.15 12.32 4.57
CA SER A 149 -4.36 12.67 5.76
C SER A 149 -4.02 11.44 6.60
N LEU A 150 -2.97 11.56 7.43
CA LEU A 150 -2.63 10.53 8.42
C LEU A 150 -3.78 10.29 9.41
N ASP A 151 -4.49 11.34 9.81
CA ASP A 151 -5.65 11.25 10.70
C ASP A 151 -6.80 10.45 10.07
N SER A 152 -7.12 10.70 8.80
CA SER A 152 -8.11 9.92 8.04
C SER A 152 -7.70 8.45 7.89
N ALA A 153 -6.40 8.17 7.77
CA ALA A 153 -5.91 6.79 7.74
C ALA A 153 -6.11 6.09 9.10
N VAL A 154 -5.87 6.80 10.21
CA VAL A 154 -6.12 6.30 11.58
C VAL A 154 -7.61 6.03 11.79
N LYS A 155 -8.49 6.98 11.46
CA LYS A 155 -9.95 6.79 11.52
C LYS A 155 -10.42 5.61 10.68
N GLY A 156 -9.77 5.38 9.53
CA GLY A 156 -10.01 4.19 8.69
C GLY A 156 -9.70 2.87 9.38
N LEU A 157 -8.58 2.82 10.14
CA LEU A 157 -8.25 1.65 10.97
C LEU A 157 -9.29 1.46 12.07
N GLU A 158 -9.68 2.52 12.77
CA GLU A 158 -10.69 2.47 13.84
C GLU A 158 -12.03 1.94 13.35
N ALA A 159 -12.45 2.33 12.14
CA ALA A 159 -13.68 1.85 11.51
C ALA A 159 -13.60 0.40 11.00
N SER A 160 -12.39 -0.12 10.73
CA SER A 160 -12.19 -1.39 10.01
C SER A 160 -11.64 -2.53 10.87
N MET A 161 -11.06 -2.23 12.04
CA MET A 161 -10.33 -3.20 12.87
C MET A 161 -10.94 -3.36 14.26
N GLY A 162 -10.82 -4.58 14.81
CA GLY A 162 -11.24 -4.86 16.18
C GLY A 162 -10.35 -4.18 17.22
N ARG A 163 -10.94 -3.78 18.35
CA ARG A 163 -10.27 -3.07 19.45
C ARG A 163 -8.97 -3.73 19.93
N SER A 164 -8.90 -5.06 19.93
CA SER A 164 -7.74 -5.81 20.43
C SER A 164 -6.46 -5.64 19.59
N ILE A 165 -6.57 -5.31 18.31
CA ILE A 165 -5.42 -5.15 17.40
C ILE A 165 -5.16 -3.69 17.01
N LEU A 166 -6.10 -2.80 17.32
CA LEU A 166 -6.15 -1.44 16.79
C LEU A 166 -4.96 -0.59 17.22
N ALA A 167 -4.64 -0.56 18.51
CA ALA A 167 -3.57 0.29 19.05
C ALA A 167 -2.20 0.00 18.39
N GLY A 168 -1.83 -1.28 18.28
CA GLY A 168 -0.60 -1.67 17.60
C GLY A 168 -0.59 -1.32 16.12
N ASN A 169 -1.73 -1.44 15.42
CA ASN A 169 -1.82 -1.09 14.01
C ASN A 169 -1.75 0.42 13.75
N ILE A 170 -2.31 1.24 14.64
CA ILE A 170 -2.16 2.70 14.60
C ILE A 170 -0.69 3.08 14.80
N GLU A 171 -0.02 2.46 15.77
CA GLU A 171 1.39 2.70 16.03
C GLU A 171 2.27 2.36 14.81
N VAL A 172 2.08 1.17 14.23
CA VAL A 172 2.77 0.76 12.99
C VAL A 172 2.53 1.74 11.85
N LEU A 173 1.28 2.16 11.64
CA LEU A 173 0.92 3.09 10.58
C LEU A 173 1.61 4.45 10.77
N ARG A 174 1.63 5.00 11.99
CA ARG A 174 2.29 6.28 12.30
C ARG A 174 3.80 6.19 12.11
N ARG A 175 4.44 5.13 12.64
CA ARG A 175 5.89 4.95 12.49
C ARG A 175 6.31 4.78 11.04
N ALA A 176 5.56 4.01 10.25
CA ALA A 176 5.84 3.86 8.83
C ALA A 176 5.65 5.19 8.07
N TYR A 177 4.61 5.95 8.38
CA TYR A 177 4.38 7.27 7.78
C TYR A 177 5.53 8.23 8.07
N SER A 178 5.93 8.37 9.34
CA SER A 178 7.05 9.23 9.75
C SER A 178 8.36 8.81 9.11
N ARG A 179 8.68 7.51 9.15
CA ARG A 179 9.91 6.98 8.57
C ARG A 179 10.02 7.31 7.08
N VAL A 180 8.93 7.14 6.35
CA VAL A 180 8.92 7.44 4.91
C VAL A 180 9.11 8.92 4.64
N LEU A 181 8.57 9.83 5.46
CA LEU A 181 8.78 11.26 5.29
C LEU A 181 10.22 11.70 5.57
N GLU A 182 10.85 11.15 6.62
CA GLU A 182 12.25 11.40 6.97
C GLU A 182 13.18 10.98 5.83
N ASP A 183 12.95 9.81 5.24
CA ASP A 183 13.74 9.30 4.12
C ASP A 183 13.47 10.06 2.78
N GLN A 184 12.56 11.06 2.75
CA GLN A 184 12.34 11.93 1.59
C GLN A 184 12.97 13.33 1.71
N GLY A 185 13.45 13.72 2.90
CA GLY A 185 14.10 15.01 3.17
C GLY A 185 15.61 14.94 2.99
#